data_AF-A0A9Q4CZF7-F1
#
_entry.id   AF-A0A9Q4CZF7-F1
#
_cell.length_a   1.000
_cell.length_b   1.000
_cell.length_c   1.000
_cell.angle_alpha   90.00
_cell.angle_beta   90.00
_cell.angle_gamma   90.00
#
_symmetry.space_group_name_H-M   'P 1'
#
loop_
_entity.id
_entity.type
_entity.pdbx_description
1 polymer ?
#
loop_
_entity_poly.entity_id
_entity_poly.type
_entity_poly.pdbx_seq_one_letter_code
_entity_poly.pdbx_strand_id
1 'polypeptide(L)'
;MLLKYFYDDKLAHASYLVGCQACNVALVVDPSRDVEKYISVAKAEGLRIVGVTETHIHADFLSGSRELASRTGATLYLSAEGGSEWSYPYAASYAHQPLHDGDTFSIGNIHFQVLHTPGHTPESISFLVTDGGAKAPKPMGIFSGDFVFVGDIGRPDLLEKAAGQKGTSDELARKMYHSLKRFRELPDFLQVWPAHGAGSACGKALGAIPSSTVGYEKMVNWALNEPDEDAFVAALLAGQPEPPRYFAMMKKLNNEGPTLLDEVAASKHVSASSETLAAWLKEGQVVDVRSAHQFAEKHAVGTLNITLNKSFVNWAGWLLDYDRPIYVLCDAQQAGAVRKDLQSIGLDGLVETMDVSVLNHPDVSVESYGEVRAEDIAGPIERGEVFLLDVRNHSEWEEGHIPQATHVMLGQLPDRVGEIPTDKPIVVQCRTGGRSAIAASVLQAHGVSNVQNLLGGYEEWLKLGHATTV
;
A
#
# COMPACT_ATOMS: atom_id res chain seq x y z
N MET A 1 14.64 28.09 3.11
CA MET A 1 13.69 27.14 2.46
C MET A 1 12.69 26.62 3.50
N LEU A 2 11.44 26.34 3.11
CA LEU A 2 10.46 25.59 3.91
C LEU A 2 10.44 24.13 3.45
N LEU A 3 10.39 23.18 4.38
CA LEU A 3 10.13 21.76 4.12
C LEU A 3 9.05 21.27 5.09
N LYS A 4 7.97 20.69 4.57
CA LYS A 4 6.89 20.07 5.36
C LYS A 4 6.75 18.60 4.96
N TYR A 5 6.59 17.76 5.97
CA TYR A 5 6.40 16.31 5.84
C TYR A 5 4.93 15.95 6.00
N PHE A 6 4.44 15.05 5.15
CA PHE A 6 3.11 14.47 5.24
C PHE A 6 3.26 12.96 5.19
N TYR A 7 2.53 12.25 6.07
CA TYR A 7 2.58 10.80 6.13
C TYR A 7 1.17 10.21 6.13
N ASP A 8 0.99 9.17 5.34
CA ASP A 8 -0.19 8.31 5.38
C ASP A 8 0.15 7.04 6.15
N ASP A 9 -0.39 6.90 7.36
CA ASP A 9 -0.13 5.75 8.23
C ASP A 9 -0.66 4.41 7.68
N LYS A 10 -1.62 4.42 6.74
CA LYS A 10 -2.24 3.21 6.19
C LYS A 10 -1.43 2.67 5.00
N LEU A 11 -0.89 3.57 4.21
CA LEU A 11 -0.02 3.27 3.06
C LEU A 11 1.47 3.26 3.44
N ALA A 12 1.80 3.76 4.64
CA ALA A 12 3.18 4.05 5.05
C ALA A 12 3.91 4.98 4.05
N HIS A 13 3.16 5.87 3.41
CA HIS A 13 3.61 6.76 2.32
C HIS A 13 3.96 8.15 2.85
N ALA A 14 5.15 8.63 2.50
CA ALA A 14 5.70 9.93 2.80
C ALA A 14 5.70 10.84 1.57
N SER A 15 5.19 12.06 1.73
CA SER A 15 5.16 13.08 0.69
C SER A 15 5.59 14.43 1.27
N TYR A 16 6.06 15.32 0.41
CA TYR A 16 6.79 16.52 0.86
C TYR A 16 6.29 17.77 0.17
N LEU A 17 6.17 18.86 0.93
CA LEU A 17 6.01 20.21 0.37
C LEU A 17 7.28 21.02 0.61
N VAL A 18 7.87 21.50 -0.48
CA VAL A 18 9.14 22.25 -0.50
C VAL A 18 8.86 23.67 -0.98
N GLY A 19 9.08 24.65 -0.11
CA GLY A 19 8.62 26.03 -0.31
C GLY A 19 9.73 27.08 -0.31
N CYS A 20 9.76 27.92 -1.34
CA CYS A 20 10.57 29.13 -1.35
C CYS A 20 9.75 30.30 -0.78
N GLN A 21 9.92 30.59 0.51
CA GLN A 21 9.20 31.68 1.19
C GLN A 21 9.51 33.07 0.61
N ALA A 22 10.73 33.31 0.10
CA ALA A 22 11.07 34.59 -0.51
C ALA A 22 10.33 34.84 -1.83
N CYS A 23 9.97 33.77 -2.54
CA CYS A 23 9.30 33.83 -3.84
C CYS A 23 7.81 33.47 -3.75
N ASN A 24 7.31 33.09 -2.56
CA ASN A 24 5.95 32.62 -2.32
C ASN A 24 5.51 31.45 -3.23
N VAL A 25 6.44 30.55 -3.57
CA VAL A 25 6.17 29.38 -4.43
C VAL A 25 6.61 28.08 -3.78
N ALA A 26 5.94 26.98 -4.10
CA ALA A 26 6.22 25.65 -3.58
C ALA A 26 6.11 24.56 -4.65
N LEU A 27 6.74 23.42 -4.35
CA LEU A 27 6.60 22.17 -5.09
C LEU A 27 6.20 21.04 -4.14
N VAL A 28 5.38 20.11 -4.63
CA VAL A 28 5.02 18.88 -3.91
C VAL A 28 5.73 17.68 -4.54
N VAL A 29 6.35 16.83 -3.72
CA VAL A 29 6.99 15.58 -4.12
C VAL A 29 6.09 14.42 -3.69
N ASP A 30 5.82 13.51 -4.62
CA ASP A 30 5.02 12.29 -4.45
C ASP A 30 3.65 12.57 -3.78
N PRO A 31 2.81 13.46 -4.32
CA PRO A 31 1.53 13.77 -3.69
C PRO A 31 0.61 12.53 -3.65
N SER A 32 -0.09 12.32 -2.53
CA SER A 32 -1.26 11.43 -2.51
C SER A 32 -2.42 12.05 -3.29
N ARG A 33 -3.34 11.23 -3.80
CA ARG A 33 -4.55 11.68 -4.51
C ARG A 33 -5.40 12.73 -3.77
N ASP A 34 -5.53 12.64 -2.44
CA ASP A 34 -6.13 13.72 -1.65
C ASP A 34 -5.14 14.87 -1.48
N VAL A 35 -5.28 15.86 -2.36
CA VAL A 35 -4.34 16.99 -2.46
C VAL A 35 -4.68 18.17 -1.56
N GLU A 36 -5.86 18.17 -0.93
CA GLU A 36 -6.35 19.32 -0.16
C GLU A 36 -5.41 19.63 1.02
N LYS A 37 -4.82 18.59 1.61
CA LYS A 37 -3.81 18.74 2.68
C LYS A 37 -2.60 19.58 2.26
N TYR A 38 -2.15 19.46 1.00
CA TYR A 38 -1.03 20.24 0.48
C TYR A 38 -1.46 21.68 0.18
N ILE A 39 -2.61 21.85 -0.48
CA ILE A 39 -3.15 23.16 -0.86
C ILE A 39 -3.42 24.01 0.38
N SER A 40 -4.05 23.41 1.40
CA SER A 40 -4.35 24.07 2.66
C SER A 40 -3.08 24.51 3.40
N VAL A 41 -2.04 23.65 3.46
CA VAL A 41 -0.75 24.01 4.07
C VAL A 41 -0.03 25.09 3.28
N ALA A 42 0.02 24.99 1.95
CA ALA A 42 0.63 26.02 1.10
C ALA A 42 -0.03 27.38 1.35
N LYS A 43 -1.36 27.44 1.37
CA LYS A 43 -2.13 28.66 1.63
C LYS A 43 -1.83 29.24 3.02
N ALA A 44 -1.78 28.39 4.06
CA ALA A 44 -1.47 28.82 5.42
C ALA A 44 -0.05 29.40 5.55
N GLU A 45 0.89 28.89 4.76
CA GLU A 45 2.28 29.35 4.70
C GLU A 45 2.50 30.50 3.70
N GLY A 46 1.44 31.02 3.06
CA GLY A 46 1.53 32.10 2.07
C GLY A 46 2.17 31.70 0.74
N LEU A 47 2.17 30.41 0.42
CA LEU A 47 2.80 29.83 -0.77
C LEU A 47 1.77 29.43 -1.82
N ARG A 48 2.17 29.51 -3.10
CA ARG A 48 1.45 28.92 -4.23
C ARG A 48 2.18 27.67 -4.69
N ILE A 49 1.46 26.55 -4.83
CA ILE A 49 2.02 25.34 -5.45
C ILE A 49 2.16 25.61 -6.96
N VAL A 50 3.38 25.54 -7.47
CA VAL A 50 3.71 25.82 -8.88
C VAL A 50 4.36 24.64 -9.59
N GLY A 51 4.83 23.66 -8.82
CA GLY A 51 5.43 22.45 -9.34
C GLY A 51 4.94 21.23 -8.59
N VAL A 52 4.90 20.11 -9.28
CA VAL A 52 4.66 18.79 -8.70
C VAL A 52 5.62 17.82 -9.36
N THR A 53 6.19 16.91 -8.59
CA THR A 53 7.08 15.90 -9.11
C THR A 53 6.76 14.53 -8.51
N GLU A 54 7.09 13.50 -9.26
CA GLU A 54 7.08 12.12 -8.80
C GLU A 54 8.49 11.55 -8.90
N THR A 55 8.85 10.76 -7.92
CA THR A 55 10.08 9.97 -7.96
C THR A 55 9.95 8.78 -8.91
N HIS A 56 8.76 8.19 -9.00
CA HIS A 56 8.47 7.05 -9.87
C HIS A 56 6.96 6.87 -10.05
N ILE A 57 6.55 5.99 -10.98
CA ILE A 57 5.14 5.58 -11.12
C ILE A 57 4.80 4.70 -9.92
N HIS A 58 4.03 5.20 -8.96
CA HIS A 58 3.73 4.51 -7.70
C HIS A 58 2.94 3.21 -7.88
N ALA A 59 3.22 2.20 -7.04
CA ALA A 59 2.58 0.88 -7.12
C ALA A 59 1.48 0.64 -6.08
N ASP A 60 1.40 1.45 -5.04
CA ASP A 60 0.62 1.13 -3.84
C ASP A 60 -0.44 2.19 -3.54
N PHE A 61 -0.41 3.33 -4.24
CA PHE A 61 -1.42 4.37 -4.16
C PHE A 61 -1.57 5.11 -5.51
N LEU A 62 -2.67 5.84 -5.67
CA LEU A 62 -2.86 6.75 -6.78
C LEU A 62 -2.23 8.11 -6.53
N SER A 63 -1.39 8.53 -7.46
CA SER A 63 -0.72 9.82 -7.43
C SER A 63 -1.71 10.98 -7.52
N GLY A 64 -1.45 12.02 -6.72
CA GLY A 64 -2.13 13.31 -6.76
C GLY A 64 -1.54 14.29 -7.76
N SER A 65 -0.58 13.89 -8.61
CA SER A 65 0.07 14.81 -9.54
C SER A 65 -0.90 15.45 -10.52
N ARG A 66 -1.74 14.62 -11.15
CA ARG A 66 -2.79 15.11 -12.06
C ARG A 66 -3.81 15.99 -11.34
N GLU A 67 -4.19 15.61 -10.11
CA GLU A 67 -5.12 16.37 -9.28
C GLU A 67 -4.55 17.76 -8.93
N LEU A 68 -3.29 17.84 -8.47
CA LEU A 68 -2.62 19.13 -8.21
C LEU A 68 -2.45 19.96 -9.48
N ALA A 69 -2.03 19.36 -10.59
CA ALA A 69 -1.87 20.08 -11.86
C ALA A 69 -3.21 20.67 -12.33
N SER A 70 -4.30 19.90 -12.25
CA SER A 70 -5.66 20.35 -12.57
C SER A 70 -6.13 21.49 -11.65
N ARG A 71 -5.96 21.33 -10.34
CA ARG A 71 -6.48 22.25 -9.32
C ARG A 71 -5.68 23.55 -9.18
N THR A 72 -4.40 23.53 -9.53
CA THR A 72 -3.47 24.65 -9.24
C THR A 72 -2.78 25.22 -10.49
N GLY A 73 -2.83 24.52 -11.62
CA GLY A 73 -2.04 24.84 -12.82
C GLY A 73 -0.54 24.60 -12.63
N ALA A 74 -0.14 23.81 -11.63
CA ALA A 74 1.26 23.48 -11.37
C ALA A 74 1.89 22.71 -12.55
N THR A 75 3.18 22.95 -12.78
CA THR A 75 3.97 22.21 -13.76
C THR A 75 4.32 20.82 -13.24
N LEU A 76 4.10 19.80 -14.06
CA LEU A 76 4.48 18.42 -13.80
C LEU A 76 5.94 18.19 -14.18
N TYR A 77 6.79 17.86 -13.21
CA TYR A 77 8.18 17.49 -13.40
C TYR A 77 8.30 15.98 -13.23
N LEU A 78 8.22 15.21 -14.32
CA LEU A 78 8.07 13.75 -14.29
C LEU A 78 9.19 13.08 -15.09
N SER A 79 9.55 11.86 -14.67
CA SER A 79 10.62 11.09 -15.33
C SER A 79 10.30 10.81 -16.80
N ALA A 80 11.32 10.89 -17.64
CA ALA A 80 11.31 10.48 -19.04
C ALA A 80 12.35 9.37 -19.32
N GLU A 81 12.85 8.70 -18.28
CA GLU A 81 13.87 7.64 -18.38
C GLU A 81 13.29 6.23 -18.62
N GLY A 82 11.97 6.09 -18.50
CA GLY A 82 11.29 4.79 -18.56
C GLY A 82 10.99 4.22 -19.96
N GLY A 83 11.21 5.00 -21.02
CA GLY A 83 10.73 4.67 -22.35
C GLY A 83 9.19 4.75 -22.45
N SER A 84 8.61 4.20 -23.52
CA SER A 84 7.17 4.34 -23.79
C SER A 84 6.28 3.59 -22.79
N GLU A 85 6.77 2.47 -22.24
CA GLU A 85 6.01 1.63 -21.31
C GLU A 85 5.92 2.23 -19.90
N TRP A 86 6.91 3.04 -19.50
CA TRP A 86 7.00 3.70 -18.20
C TRP A 86 7.03 5.21 -18.39
N SER A 87 5.92 5.74 -18.89
CA SER A 87 5.75 7.15 -19.22
C SER A 87 4.48 7.72 -18.58
N TYR A 88 4.24 9.01 -18.80
CA TYR A 88 3.11 9.74 -18.27
C TYR A 88 2.31 10.41 -19.41
N PRO A 89 1.56 9.67 -20.23
CA PRO A 89 0.89 10.23 -21.40
C PRO A 89 -0.05 11.40 -21.06
N TYR A 90 -0.70 11.37 -19.90
CA TYR A 90 -1.60 12.44 -19.45
C TYR A 90 -0.88 13.77 -19.20
N ALA A 91 0.44 13.77 -18.96
CA ALA A 91 1.20 14.98 -18.66
C ALA A 91 1.19 15.96 -19.84
N ALA A 92 1.05 15.47 -21.07
CA ALA A 92 0.94 16.28 -22.28
C ALA A 92 -0.25 17.26 -22.27
N SER A 93 -1.28 16.98 -21.47
CA SER A 93 -2.46 17.84 -21.31
C SER A 93 -2.24 19.00 -20.32
N TYR A 94 -1.08 19.06 -19.66
CA TYR A 94 -0.74 20.05 -18.65
C TYR A 94 0.60 20.73 -18.97
N ALA A 95 0.91 21.80 -18.25
CA ALA A 95 2.28 22.29 -18.19
C ALA A 95 3.15 21.16 -17.61
N HIS A 96 4.13 20.69 -18.37
CA HIS A 96 5.00 19.60 -17.94
C HIS A 96 6.42 19.81 -18.45
N GLN A 97 7.38 19.24 -17.71
CA GLN A 97 8.78 19.13 -18.06
C GLN A 97 9.18 17.65 -17.92
N PRO A 98 9.48 16.96 -19.03
CA PRO A 98 10.10 15.63 -18.94
C PRO A 98 11.50 15.77 -18.34
N LEU A 99 11.86 14.85 -17.45
CA LEU A 99 13.12 14.87 -16.72
C LEU A 99 14.02 13.69 -17.10
N HIS A 100 15.29 13.99 -17.35
CA HIS A 100 16.37 13.04 -17.56
C HIS A 100 17.47 13.17 -16.49
N ASP A 101 18.37 12.18 -16.42
CA ASP A 101 19.54 12.21 -15.54
C ASP A 101 20.37 13.49 -15.75
N GLY A 102 20.70 14.17 -14.65
CA GLY A 102 21.51 15.38 -14.68
C GLY A 102 20.73 16.65 -15.03
N ASP A 103 19.45 16.56 -15.39
CA ASP A 103 18.61 17.75 -15.55
C ASP A 103 18.53 18.54 -14.25
N THR A 104 18.33 19.85 -14.40
CA THR A 104 18.14 20.76 -13.28
C THR A 104 16.94 21.65 -13.51
N PHE A 105 16.25 21.98 -12.42
CA PHE A 105 15.17 22.95 -12.43
C PHE A 105 15.12 23.69 -11.09
N SER A 106 14.26 24.72 -11.00
CA SER A 106 14.19 25.54 -9.79
C SER A 106 12.77 25.98 -9.46
N ILE A 107 12.49 26.05 -8.17
CA ILE A 107 11.24 26.55 -7.60
C ILE A 107 11.60 27.75 -6.72
N GLY A 108 11.51 28.95 -7.30
CA GLY A 108 12.10 30.14 -6.70
C GLY A 108 13.61 29.97 -6.53
N ASN A 109 14.11 30.16 -5.31
CA ASN A 109 15.53 30.00 -4.97
C ASN A 109 15.95 28.57 -4.60
N ILE A 110 15.09 27.56 -4.83
CA ILE A 110 15.38 26.17 -4.47
C ILE A 110 15.75 25.43 -5.75
N HIS A 111 16.94 24.83 -5.77
CA HIS A 111 17.47 24.14 -6.94
C HIS A 111 17.34 22.63 -6.77
N PHE A 112 16.86 21.97 -7.81
CA PHE A 112 16.71 20.52 -7.88
C PHE A 112 17.62 20.00 -8.98
N GLN A 113 18.37 18.94 -8.69
CA GLN A 113 19.13 18.16 -9.66
C GLN A 113 18.57 16.74 -9.69
N VAL A 114 18.26 16.25 -10.88
CA VAL A 114 17.70 14.93 -11.12
C VAL A 114 18.82 13.90 -11.18
N LEU A 115 18.62 12.78 -10.49
CA LEU A 115 19.44 11.58 -10.58
C LEU A 115 18.57 10.42 -11.03
N HIS A 116 18.88 9.79 -12.15
CA HIS A 116 18.25 8.53 -12.55
C HIS A 116 18.74 7.40 -11.66
N THR A 117 17.81 6.79 -10.93
CA THR A 117 18.05 5.81 -9.87
C THR A 117 17.21 4.55 -10.11
N PRO A 118 17.37 3.89 -11.27
CA PRO A 118 16.59 2.71 -11.60
C PRO A 118 16.88 1.56 -10.64
N GLY A 119 15.84 0.81 -10.31
CA GLY A 119 15.98 -0.34 -9.42
C GLY A 119 14.63 -0.76 -8.86
N HIS A 120 13.94 0.16 -8.20
CA HIS A 120 12.55 -0.07 -7.82
C HIS A 120 11.65 -0.10 -9.07
N THR A 121 11.81 0.90 -9.94
CA THR A 121 11.23 0.92 -11.29
C THR A 121 12.28 1.34 -12.32
N PRO A 122 12.06 1.08 -13.63
CA PRO A 122 12.96 1.51 -14.69
C PRO A 122 13.14 3.04 -14.78
N GLU A 123 12.08 3.80 -14.55
CA GLU A 123 12.03 5.26 -14.68
C GLU A 123 12.37 6.00 -13.38
N SER A 124 12.57 5.30 -12.26
CA SER A 124 12.82 5.90 -10.94
C SER A 124 13.90 6.98 -11.00
N ILE A 125 13.56 8.17 -10.50
CA ILE A 125 14.45 9.32 -10.32
C ILE A 125 14.43 9.80 -8.87
N SER A 126 15.56 10.33 -8.43
CA SER A 126 15.72 10.98 -7.13
C SER A 126 16.15 12.44 -7.31
N PHE A 127 15.90 13.27 -6.31
CA PHE A 127 16.14 14.72 -6.42
C PHE A 127 17.11 15.21 -5.36
N LEU A 128 18.29 15.66 -5.78
CA LEU A 128 19.19 16.43 -4.93
C LEU A 128 18.68 17.87 -4.79
N VAL A 129 18.58 18.36 -3.56
CA VAL A 129 17.96 19.66 -3.27
C VAL A 129 18.98 20.62 -2.67
N THR A 130 19.13 21.81 -3.26
CA THR A 130 20.03 22.86 -2.76
C THR A 130 19.25 24.12 -2.38
N ASP A 131 19.46 24.64 -1.17
CA ASP A 131 18.89 25.92 -0.73
C ASP A 131 19.71 27.10 -1.30
N GLY A 132 19.36 27.54 -2.51
CA GLY A 132 19.96 28.70 -3.15
C GLY A 132 19.66 30.01 -2.41
N GLY A 133 18.55 30.08 -1.64
CA GLY A 133 18.22 31.25 -0.82
C GLY A 133 19.23 31.48 0.31
N ALA A 134 19.75 30.39 0.88
CA ALA A 134 20.85 30.42 1.84
C ALA A 134 22.24 30.55 1.19
N LYS A 135 22.30 30.61 -0.15
CA LYS A 135 23.55 30.52 -0.94
C LYS A 135 24.36 29.28 -0.60
N ALA A 136 23.68 28.15 -0.33
CA ALA A 136 24.34 26.90 0.01
C ALA A 136 25.22 26.42 -1.15
N PRO A 137 26.51 26.10 -0.92
CA PRO A 137 27.43 25.67 -1.99
C PRO A 137 27.26 24.20 -2.38
N LYS A 138 26.42 23.45 -1.67
CA LYS A 138 26.20 22.01 -1.82
C LYS A 138 24.73 21.66 -1.54
N PRO A 139 24.21 20.54 -2.07
CA PRO A 139 22.87 20.07 -1.74
C PRO A 139 22.73 19.79 -0.23
N MET A 140 21.50 19.89 0.28
CA MET A 140 21.12 19.65 1.67
C MET A 140 20.65 18.21 1.89
N GLY A 141 19.99 17.62 0.89
CA GLY A 141 19.41 16.30 0.98
C GLY A 141 18.96 15.76 -0.36
N ILE A 142 18.48 14.54 -0.34
CA ILE A 142 17.96 13.79 -1.47
C ILE A 142 16.53 13.34 -1.16
N PHE A 143 15.58 13.65 -2.03
CA PHE A 143 14.32 12.91 -2.10
C PHE A 143 14.61 11.61 -2.83
N SER A 144 14.69 10.52 -2.07
CA SER A 144 15.11 9.22 -2.60
C SER A 144 13.96 8.43 -3.21
N GLY A 145 12.70 8.80 -2.94
CA GLY A 145 11.57 7.99 -3.40
C GLY A 145 11.64 6.58 -2.81
N ASP A 146 11.38 5.58 -3.65
CA ASP A 146 11.53 4.16 -3.32
C ASP A 146 12.88 3.57 -3.72
N PHE A 147 13.88 4.41 -4.01
CA PHE A 147 15.25 3.94 -4.27
C PHE A 147 15.95 3.51 -2.97
N VAL A 148 16.10 4.44 -2.02
CA VAL A 148 16.75 4.21 -0.72
C VAL A 148 15.80 4.61 0.40
N PHE A 149 15.51 3.66 1.29
CA PHE A 149 14.74 3.87 2.52
C PHE A 149 15.67 4.06 3.72
N VAL A 150 15.08 4.26 4.90
CA VAL A 150 15.85 4.15 6.14
C VAL A 150 16.04 2.68 6.51
N GLY A 151 17.27 2.20 6.41
CA GLY A 151 17.67 0.83 6.73
C GLY A 151 17.38 -0.20 5.64
N ASP A 152 16.80 0.19 4.50
CA ASP A 152 16.45 -0.71 3.41
C ASP A 152 16.46 0.00 2.03
N ILE A 153 16.08 -0.71 0.96
CA ILE A 153 15.96 -0.22 -0.41
C ILE A 153 14.66 -0.73 -1.07
N GLY A 154 14.27 -0.13 -2.19
CA GLY A 154 13.11 -0.58 -2.97
C GLY A 154 13.23 -2.01 -3.49
N ARG A 155 12.13 -2.73 -3.48
CA ARG A 155 12.05 -4.06 -4.12
C ARG A 155 12.03 -3.95 -5.66
N PRO A 156 12.71 -4.85 -6.40
CA PRO A 156 12.80 -4.81 -7.87
C PRO A 156 11.81 -5.77 -8.58
N ASP A 157 11.03 -6.55 -7.84
CA ASP A 157 10.28 -7.71 -8.36
C ASP A 157 8.79 -7.42 -8.68
N LEU A 158 8.35 -6.16 -8.52
CA LEU A 158 6.95 -5.78 -8.75
C LEU A 158 6.51 -6.01 -10.20
N LEU A 159 7.36 -5.64 -11.15
CA LEU A 159 7.09 -5.83 -12.59
C LEU A 159 6.89 -7.31 -12.95
N GLU A 160 7.67 -8.19 -12.34
CA GLU A 160 7.60 -9.61 -12.65
C GLU A 160 6.40 -10.26 -11.98
N LYS A 161 6.23 -10.00 -10.68
CA LYS A 161 5.20 -10.68 -9.87
C LYS A 161 3.81 -10.09 -10.03
N ALA A 162 3.67 -8.78 -10.23
CA ALA A 162 2.37 -8.13 -10.38
C ALA A 162 2.01 -7.88 -11.86
N ALA A 163 2.98 -7.50 -12.71
CA ALA A 163 2.73 -7.22 -14.13
C ALA A 163 3.11 -8.38 -15.08
N GLY A 164 3.59 -9.51 -14.57
CA GLY A 164 3.86 -10.72 -15.35
C GLY A 164 5.08 -10.66 -16.28
N GLN A 165 5.95 -9.66 -16.11
CA GLN A 165 7.13 -9.47 -16.95
C GLN A 165 8.29 -10.36 -16.48
N LYS A 166 8.39 -11.57 -17.02
CA LYS A 166 9.41 -12.56 -16.61
C LYS A 166 10.83 -12.01 -16.79
N GLY A 167 11.67 -12.22 -15.77
CA GLY A 167 13.10 -11.86 -15.79
C GLY A 167 13.41 -10.41 -15.45
N THR A 168 12.42 -9.55 -15.23
CA THR A 168 12.68 -8.13 -14.90
C THR A 168 13.25 -7.96 -13.48
N SER A 169 12.99 -8.89 -12.55
CA SER A 169 13.46 -8.74 -11.16
C SER A 169 14.98 -8.76 -11.06
N ASP A 170 15.66 -9.67 -11.78
CA ASP A 170 17.13 -9.77 -11.80
C ASP A 170 17.74 -8.51 -12.44
N GLU A 171 17.21 -8.09 -13.59
CA GLU A 171 17.66 -6.90 -14.31
C GLU A 171 17.56 -5.65 -13.42
N LEU A 172 16.42 -5.45 -12.77
CA LEU A 172 16.20 -4.32 -11.88
C LEU A 172 17.02 -4.41 -10.59
N ALA A 173 17.28 -5.60 -10.06
CA ALA A 173 18.19 -5.77 -8.93
C ALA A 173 19.62 -5.33 -9.30
N ARG A 174 20.10 -5.68 -10.50
CA ARG A 174 21.42 -5.21 -10.98
C ARG A 174 21.45 -3.71 -11.20
N LYS A 175 20.39 -3.13 -11.77
CA LYS A 175 20.24 -1.67 -11.89
C LYS A 175 20.28 -0.97 -10.52
N MET A 176 19.56 -1.50 -9.54
CA MET A 176 19.57 -1.02 -8.15
C MET A 176 21.00 -0.99 -7.58
N TYR A 177 21.77 -2.07 -7.78
CA TYR A 177 23.17 -2.14 -7.35
C TYR A 177 24.03 -1.03 -7.97
N HIS A 178 23.85 -0.74 -9.27
CA HIS A 178 24.57 0.35 -9.94
C HIS A 178 24.12 1.73 -9.47
N SER A 179 22.83 1.95 -9.22
CA SER A 179 22.33 3.20 -8.64
C SER A 179 22.86 3.42 -7.23
N LEU A 180 22.99 2.37 -6.42
CA LEU A 180 23.61 2.45 -5.09
C LEU A 180 25.09 2.84 -5.14
N LYS A 181 25.84 2.48 -6.21
CA LYS A 181 27.21 2.99 -6.37
C LYS A 181 27.24 4.51 -6.48
N ARG A 182 26.33 5.13 -7.24
CA ARG A 182 26.20 6.59 -7.33
C ARG A 182 25.80 7.19 -5.97
N PHE A 183 24.88 6.54 -5.25
CA PHE A 183 24.50 6.97 -3.89
C PHE A 183 25.68 6.95 -2.92
N ARG A 184 26.58 5.96 -3.01
CA ARG A 184 27.78 5.86 -2.17
C ARG A 184 28.76 7.02 -2.37
N GLU A 185 28.74 7.66 -3.54
CA GLU A 185 29.59 8.82 -3.84
C GLU A 185 29.04 10.13 -3.28
N LEU A 186 27.77 10.16 -2.86
CA LEU A 186 27.15 11.36 -2.31
C LEU A 186 27.74 11.74 -0.93
N PRO A 187 27.79 13.03 -0.57
CA PRO A 187 28.30 13.46 0.72
C PRO A 187 27.50 12.91 1.90
N ASP A 188 28.19 12.47 2.95
CA ASP A 188 27.59 11.81 4.12
C ASP A 188 26.57 12.68 4.88
N PHE A 189 26.69 14.00 4.80
CA PHE A 189 25.81 14.94 5.50
C PHE A 189 24.44 15.12 4.84
N LEU A 190 24.24 14.63 3.61
CA LEU A 190 22.95 14.77 2.93
C LEU A 190 21.87 14.01 3.68
N GLN A 191 20.75 14.68 3.93
CA GLN A 191 19.54 14.04 4.44
C GLN A 191 18.94 13.11 3.37
N VAL A 192 18.33 12.02 3.80
CA VAL A 192 17.61 11.05 2.96
C VAL A 192 16.13 11.13 3.31
N TRP A 193 15.31 11.48 2.32
CA TRP A 193 13.86 11.64 2.44
C TRP A 193 13.16 10.64 1.50
N PRO A 194 12.82 9.44 2.00
CA PRO A 194 12.18 8.40 1.20
C PRO A 194 10.69 8.67 0.93
N ALA A 195 10.10 7.96 -0.02
CA ALA A 195 8.64 7.98 -0.24
C ALA A 195 7.88 6.98 0.65
N HIS A 196 8.56 6.04 1.32
CA HIS A 196 7.92 5.10 2.25
C HIS A 196 8.68 4.90 3.56
N GLY A 197 7.95 4.44 4.58
CA GLY A 197 8.47 4.06 5.89
C GLY A 197 7.97 2.69 6.37
N ALA A 198 8.15 2.41 7.66
CA ALA A 198 7.77 1.13 8.27
C ALA A 198 6.32 0.72 7.95
N GLY A 199 6.17 -0.51 7.45
CA GLY A 199 4.89 -1.13 7.12
C GLY A 199 4.53 -1.15 5.63
N SER A 200 5.28 -0.44 4.77
CA SER A 200 5.06 -0.49 3.32
C SER A 200 5.48 -1.85 2.73
N ALA A 201 4.72 -2.33 1.74
CA ALA A 201 5.03 -3.53 0.95
C ALA A 201 6.04 -3.28 -0.19
N CYS A 202 6.51 -2.03 -0.35
CA CYS A 202 7.53 -1.64 -1.33
C CYS A 202 8.98 -1.99 -0.93
N GLY A 203 9.20 -2.46 0.31
CA GLY A 203 10.48 -3.04 0.76
C GLY A 203 10.29 -4.08 1.86
N LYS A 204 11.39 -4.59 2.42
CA LYS A 204 11.36 -5.75 3.34
C LYS A 204 11.23 -5.34 4.80
N ALA A 205 12.01 -4.35 5.22
CA ALA A 205 12.21 -4.01 6.62
C ALA A 205 12.50 -2.51 6.81
N LEU A 206 11.59 -1.66 6.32
CA LEU A 206 11.74 -0.21 6.43
C LEU A 206 11.74 0.25 7.89
N GLY A 207 12.64 1.19 8.20
CA GLY A 207 12.72 1.80 9.52
C GLY A 207 11.49 2.64 9.88
N ALA A 208 11.16 2.68 11.17
CA ALA A 208 10.07 3.52 11.70
C ALA A 208 10.48 4.98 11.94
N ILE A 209 11.76 5.32 11.70
CA ILE A 209 12.27 6.70 11.72
C ILE A 209 12.01 7.35 10.36
N PRO A 210 11.50 8.60 10.30
CA PRO A 210 10.97 9.18 9.05
C PRO A 210 12.04 9.63 8.05
N SER A 211 13.30 9.73 8.45
CA SER A 211 14.41 10.13 7.58
C SER A 211 15.76 9.63 8.13
N SER A 212 16.79 9.72 7.29
CA SER A 212 18.16 9.34 7.63
C SER A 212 19.17 10.30 6.99
N THR A 213 20.45 9.91 6.95
CA THR A 213 21.49 10.57 6.17
C THR A 213 22.24 9.57 5.30
N VAL A 214 22.83 10.04 4.21
CA VAL A 214 23.68 9.23 3.33
C VAL A 214 24.79 8.53 4.13
N GLY A 215 25.42 9.25 5.07
CA GLY A 215 26.48 8.70 5.91
C GLY A 215 26.00 7.58 6.82
N TYR A 216 24.82 7.74 7.44
CA TYR A 216 24.26 6.71 8.30
C TYR A 216 23.85 5.48 7.49
N GLU A 217 23.16 5.65 6.36
CA GLU A 217 22.78 4.54 5.49
C GLU A 217 24.00 3.75 4.99
N LYS A 218 25.10 4.42 4.60
CA LYS A 218 26.36 3.72 4.24
C LYS A 218 26.85 2.81 5.36
N MET A 219 26.69 3.22 6.62
CA MET A 219 27.16 2.46 7.78
C MET A 219 26.26 1.28 8.13
N VAL A 220 24.94 1.42 7.99
CA VAL A 220 23.99 0.46 8.59
C VAL A 220 23.05 -0.22 7.60
N ASN A 221 22.83 0.35 6.41
CA ASN A 221 21.90 -0.22 5.43
C ASN A 221 22.54 -1.45 4.80
N TRP A 222 21.87 -2.60 4.91
CA TRP A 222 22.40 -3.89 4.47
C TRP A 222 22.79 -3.85 2.97
N ALA A 223 21.97 -3.21 2.15
CA ALA A 223 22.14 -3.08 0.70
C ALA A 223 23.44 -2.35 0.31
N LEU A 224 23.95 -1.48 1.18
CA LEU A 224 25.17 -0.71 0.95
C LEU A 224 26.44 -1.47 1.35
N ASN A 225 26.31 -2.65 1.95
CA ASN A 225 27.42 -3.43 2.52
C ASN A 225 27.61 -4.82 1.88
N GLU A 226 26.81 -5.17 0.87
CA GLU A 226 26.99 -6.42 0.11
C GLU A 226 28.33 -6.45 -0.65
N PRO A 227 29.03 -7.61 -0.68
CA PRO A 227 30.41 -7.71 -1.16
C PRO A 227 30.55 -7.55 -2.67
N ASP A 228 29.56 -8.02 -3.42
CA ASP A 228 29.50 -7.97 -4.88
C ASP A 228 28.05 -7.93 -5.39
N GLU A 229 27.90 -7.79 -6.71
CA GLU A 229 26.60 -7.64 -7.37
C GLU A 229 25.74 -8.91 -7.26
N ASP A 230 26.32 -10.10 -7.39
CA ASP A 230 25.55 -11.35 -7.38
C ASP A 230 25.06 -11.67 -5.96
N ALA A 231 25.89 -11.45 -4.94
CA ALA A 231 25.50 -11.51 -3.54
C ALA A 231 24.36 -10.52 -3.24
N PHE A 232 24.47 -9.29 -3.76
CA PHE A 232 23.43 -8.27 -3.63
C PHE A 232 22.11 -8.70 -4.28
N VAL A 233 22.13 -9.20 -5.52
CA VAL A 233 20.91 -9.64 -6.21
C VAL A 233 20.24 -10.77 -5.45
N ALA A 234 21.02 -11.78 -5.01
CA ALA A 234 20.50 -12.89 -4.22
C ALA A 234 19.87 -12.40 -2.91
N ALA A 235 20.56 -11.52 -2.20
CA ALA A 235 20.06 -10.92 -0.96
C ALA A 235 18.78 -10.12 -1.21
N LEU A 236 18.72 -9.27 -2.25
CA LEU A 236 17.56 -8.42 -2.56
C LEU A 236 16.32 -9.22 -2.97
N LEU A 237 16.47 -10.31 -3.71
CA LEU A 237 15.33 -11.12 -4.16
C LEU A 237 14.83 -12.10 -3.09
N ALA A 238 15.67 -12.48 -2.12
CA ALA A 238 15.29 -13.35 -1.02
C ALA A 238 14.31 -12.68 -0.04
N GLY A 239 13.28 -13.39 0.41
CA GLY A 239 12.40 -12.94 1.50
C GLY A 239 11.50 -11.74 1.18
N GLN A 240 11.29 -11.42 -0.10
CA GLN A 240 10.33 -10.39 -0.51
C GLN A 240 8.89 -10.87 -0.26
N PRO A 241 8.01 -10.06 0.38
CA PRO A 241 6.62 -10.44 0.60
C PRO A 241 5.88 -10.56 -0.74
N GLU A 242 4.77 -11.31 -0.78
CA GLU A 242 3.92 -11.32 -1.98
C GLU A 242 3.41 -9.89 -2.28
N PRO A 243 3.56 -9.39 -3.52
CA PRO A 243 3.04 -8.08 -3.86
C PRO A 243 1.51 -8.13 -3.95
N PRO A 244 0.81 -7.11 -3.43
CA PRO A 244 -0.63 -7.00 -3.58
C PRO A 244 -1.09 -7.02 -5.04
N ARG A 245 -2.21 -7.71 -5.31
CA ARG A 245 -2.79 -7.81 -6.66
C ARG A 245 -3.04 -6.43 -7.28
N TYR A 246 -3.49 -5.48 -6.47
CA TYR A 246 -3.75 -4.13 -6.96
C TYR A 246 -2.50 -3.32 -7.33
N PHE A 247 -1.29 -3.79 -7.05
CA PHE A 247 -0.10 -3.04 -7.44
C PHE A 247 0.02 -2.85 -8.95
N ALA A 248 -0.35 -3.88 -9.71
CA ALA A 248 -0.43 -3.78 -11.17
C ALA A 248 -1.46 -2.72 -11.61
N MET A 249 -2.59 -2.62 -10.89
CA MET A 249 -3.61 -1.61 -11.15
C MET A 249 -3.09 -0.20 -10.89
N MET A 250 -2.36 0.02 -9.79
CA MET A 250 -1.80 1.34 -9.49
C MET A 250 -0.76 1.76 -10.52
N LYS A 251 0.15 0.86 -10.92
CA LYS A 251 1.11 1.15 -12.00
C LYS A 251 0.38 1.56 -13.28
N LYS A 252 -0.68 0.83 -13.66
CA LYS A 252 -1.50 1.14 -14.83
C LYS A 252 -2.15 2.51 -14.70
N LEU A 253 -2.89 2.76 -13.62
CA LEU A 253 -3.65 3.99 -13.42
C LEU A 253 -2.76 5.23 -13.26
N ASN A 254 -1.61 5.11 -12.60
CA ASN A 254 -0.64 6.21 -12.46
C ASN A 254 0.10 6.52 -13.76
N ASN A 255 0.31 5.51 -14.61
CA ASN A 255 0.85 5.70 -15.95
C ASN A 255 -0.19 6.40 -16.85
N GLU A 256 -1.40 5.84 -16.96
CA GLU A 256 -2.48 6.34 -17.82
C GLU A 256 -2.99 7.73 -17.40
N GLY A 257 -2.91 8.04 -16.11
CA GLY A 257 -3.39 9.28 -15.50
C GLY A 257 -4.66 9.03 -14.70
N PRO A 258 -4.59 9.06 -13.35
CA PRO A 258 -5.74 8.76 -12.50
C PRO A 258 -6.93 9.66 -12.80
N THR A 259 -8.16 9.14 -12.73
CA THR A 259 -9.38 9.94 -12.86
C THR A 259 -9.37 11.08 -11.85
N LEU A 260 -9.81 12.29 -12.23
CA LEU A 260 -9.87 13.40 -11.27
C LEU A 260 -10.98 13.15 -10.24
N LEU A 261 -10.77 13.57 -8.98
CA LEU A 261 -11.74 13.27 -7.91
C LEU A 261 -13.10 13.95 -8.12
N ASP A 262 -13.16 15.05 -8.87
CA ASP A 262 -14.40 15.72 -9.25
C ASP A 262 -15.18 15.01 -10.38
N GLU A 263 -14.50 14.17 -11.15
CA GLU A 263 -15.08 13.29 -12.17
C GLU A 263 -15.60 11.96 -11.57
N VAL A 264 -15.11 11.58 -10.38
CA VAL A 264 -15.57 10.37 -9.67
C VAL A 264 -16.98 10.58 -9.12
N ALA A 265 -17.87 9.62 -9.38
CA ALA A 265 -19.23 9.66 -8.88
C ALA A 265 -19.27 9.76 -7.35
N ALA A 266 -20.03 10.73 -6.83
CA ALA A 266 -20.15 10.89 -5.39
C ALA A 266 -21.00 9.77 -4.78
N SER A 267 -20.39 8.97 -3.91
CA SER A 267 -21.13 8.01 -3.07
C SER A 267 -22.09 8.70 -2.09
N LYS A 268 -23.12 7.99 -1.65
CA LYS A 268 -24.13 8.50 -0.69
C LYS A 268 -24.18 7.63 0.57
N HIS A 269 -24.58 8.22 1.69
CA HIS A 269 -24.98 7.45 2.87
C HIS A 269 -26.49 7.31 2.87
N VAL A 270 -26.99 6.08 2.77
CA VAL A 270 -28.42 5.76 2.68
C VAL A 270 -28.94 5.22 4.00
N SER A 271 -30.25 5.36 4.20
CA SER A 271 -30.92 4.80 5.38
C SER A 271 -30.86 3.27 5.38
N ALA A 272 -30.82 2.67 6.58
CA ALA A 272 -30.89 1.23 6.75
C ALA A 272 -32.17 0.64 6.13
N SER A 273 -32.01 -0.25 5.14
CA SER A 273 -33.11 -0.92 4.43
C SER A 273 -32.69 -2.33 4.03
N SER A 274 -33.51 -3.31 4.39
CA SER A 274 -33.26 -4.71 4.05
C SER A 274 -33.35 -4.97 2.54
N GLU A 275 -34.26 -4.27 1.86
CA GLU A 275 -34.45 -4.32 0.41
C GLU A 275 -33.22 -3.79 -0.32
N THR A 276 -32.66 -2.69 0.18
CA THR A 276 -31.45 -2.07 -0.37
C THR A 276 -30.24 -2.98 -0.17
N LEU A 277 -30.04 -3.54 1.02
CA LEU A 277 -28.97 -4.52 1.28
C LEU A 277 -29.10 -5.76 0.37
N ALA A 278 -30.31 -6.27 0.20
CA ALA A 278 -30.58 -7.40 -0.70
C ALA A 278 -30.30 -7.07 -2.17
N ALA A 279 -30.46 -5.81 -2.59
CA ALA A 279 -30.07 -5.35 -3.92
C ALA A 279 -28.54 -5.26 -4.05
N TRP A 280 -27.85 -4.68 -3.06
CA TRP A 280 -26.39 -4.57 -3.04
C TRP A 280 -25.70 -5.93 -3.16
N LEU A 281 -26.17 -6.94 -2.42
CA LEU A 281 -25.63 -8.31 -2.45
C LEU A 281 -25.79 -9.00 -3.82
N LYS A 282 -26.73 -8.54 -4.67
CA LYS A 282 -26.91 -9.05 -6.04
C LYS A 282 -26.08 -8.28 -7.06
N GLU A 283 -25.88 -6.98 -6.83
CA GLU A 283 -25.26 -6.07 -7.79
C GLU A 283 -23.74 -6.02 -7.66
N GLY A 284 -23.21 -6.09 -6.44
CA GLY A 284 -21.80 -5.78 -6.20
C GLY A 284 -21.19 -6.49 -4.98
N GLN A 285 -20.21 -5.81 -4.42
CA GLN A 285 -19.38 -6.27 -3.31
C GLN A 285 -19.81 -5.51 -2.06
N VAL A 286 -20.24 -6.20 -1.01
CA VAL A 286 -20.67 -5.56 0.24
C VAL A 286 -19.61 -5.78 1.31
N VAL A 287 -19.02 -4.69 1.79
CA VAL A 287 -17.96 -4.69 2.80
C VAL A 287 -18.50 -4.16 4.12
N ASP A 288 -18.39 -4.95 5.19
CA ASP A 288 -18.64 -4.51 6.55
C ASP A 288 -17.31 -4.13 7.20
N VAL A 289 -17.21 -2.88 7.67
CA VAL A 289 -15.96 -2.34 8.22
C VAL A 289 -15.89 -2.38 9.75
N ARG A 290 -16.86 -3.02 10.41
CA ARG A 290 -16.83 -3.24 11.85
C ARG A 290 -15.62 -4.08 12.27
N SER A 291 -15.38 -4.12 13.57
CA SER A 291 -14.38 -5.00 14.15
C SER A 291 -14.70 -6.47 13.82
N ALA A 292 -13.64 -7.27 13.65
CA ALA A 292 -13.75 -8.72 13.45
C ALA A 292 -14.68 -9.39 14.46
N HIS A 293 -14.59 -9.00 15.73
CA HIS A 293 -15.42 -9.56 16.80
C HIS A 293 -16.92 -9.27 16.60
N GLN A 294 -17.29 -8.00 16.32
CA GLN A 294 -18.69 -7.65 16.05
C GLN A 294 -19.25 -8.33 14.79
N PHE A 295 -18.40 -8.52 13.78
CA PHE A 295 -18.76 -9.24 12.57
C PHE A 295 -18.96 -10.74 12.86
N ALA A 296 -18.04 -11.36 13.60
CA ALA A 296 -18.09 -12.76 14.00
C ALA A 296 -19.40 -13.12 14.71
N GLU A 297 -19.87 -12.25 15.62
CA GLU A 297 -21.11 -12.46 16.37
C GLU A 297 -22.36 -12.44 15.49
N LYS A 298 -22.43 -11.49 14.55
CA LYS A 298 -23.58 -11.30 13.66
C LYS A 298 -23.24 -10.40 12.47
N HIS A 299 -23.38 -10.92 11.26
CA HIS A 299 -23.22 -10.16 10.01
C HIS A 299 -24.21 -10.62 8.96
N ALA A 300 -24.37 -9.83 7.89
CA ALA A 300 -25.24 -10.21 6.78
C ALA A 300 -24.56 -11.27 5.90
N VAL A 301 -25.33 -12.27 5.48
CA VAL A 301 -24.84 -13.35 4.62
C VAL A 301 -24.26 -12.78 3.33
N GLY A 302 -23.07 -13.27 2.93
CA GLY A 302 -22.42 -12.85 1.68
C GLY A 302 -21.64 -11.54 1.75
N THR A 303 -21.48 -10.95 2.94
CA THR A 303 -20.64 -9.76 3.15
C THR A 303 -19.20 -10.12 3.47
N LEU A 304 -18.26 -9.25 3.10
CA LEU A 304 -16.84 -9.36 3.49
C LEU A 304 -16.57 -8.47 4.70
N ASN A 305 -15.72 -8.91 5.62
CA ASN A 305 -15.25 -8.07 6.73
C ASN A 305 -13.85 -7.54 6.46
N ILE A 306 -13.73 -6.23 6.31
CA ILE A 306 -12.44 -5.54 6.25
C ILE A 306 -12.51 -4.39 7.25
N THR A 307 -12.03 -4.63 8.47
CA THR A 307 -12.11 -3.63 9.55
C THR A 307 -11.44 -2.31 9.14
N LEU A 308 -12.11 -1.18 9.40
CA LEU A 308 -11.58 0.16 9.15
C LEU A 308 -10.46 0.51 10.15
N ASN A 309 -9.25 0.02 9.88
CA ASN A 309 -8.04 0.28 10.66
C ASN A 309 -6.85 0.54 9.72
N LYS A 310 -5.62 0.49 10.25
CA LYS A 310 -4.40 0.74 9.46
C LYS A 310 -4.24 -0.20 8.25
N SER A 311 -4.76 -1.42 8.34
CA SER A 311 -4.65 -2.44 7.29
C SER A 311 -5.80 -2.41 6.28
N PHE A 312 -6.79 -1.52 6.47
CA PHE A 312 -8.00 -1.48 5.65
C PHE A 312 -7.67 -1.35 4.16
N VAL A 313 -6.86 -0.37 3.79
CA VAL A 313 -6.47 -0.07 2.40
C VAL A 313 -5.78 -1.27 1.77
N ASN A 314 -4.80 -1.85 2.47
CA ASN A 314 -4.09 -3.02 1.97
C ASN A 314 -5.05 -4.19 1.67
N TRP A 315 -5.93 -4.55 2.62
CA TRP A 315 -6.84 -5.68 2.41
C TRP A 315 -7.95 -5.38 1.41
N ALA A 316 -8.43 -4.13 1.34
CA ALA A 316 -9.34 -3.69 0.29
C ALA A 316 -8.69 -3.87 -1.10
N GLY A 317 -7.44 -3.45 -1.27
CA GLY A 317 -6.70 -3.65 -2.52
C GLY A 317 -6.39 -5.12 -2.85
N TRP A 318 -6.27 -5.99 -1.85
CA TRP A 318 -6.10 -7.43 -2.10
C TRP A 318 -7.39 -8.12 -2.54
N LEU A 319 -8.53 -7.72 -1.98
CA LEU A 319 -9.75 -8.52 -1.99
C LEU A 319 -10.88 -7.94 -2.85
N LEU A 320 -10.89 -6.63 -3.09
CA LEU A 320 -11.96 -5.98 -3.85
C LEU A 320 -11.60 -5.88 -5.33
N ASP A 321 -12.59 -6.17 -6.15
CA ASP A 321 -12.56 -6.00 -7.59
C ASP A 321 -12.80 -4.53 -7.96
N TYR A 322 -11.95 -3.98 -8.83
CA TYR A 322 -12.00 -2.58 -9.28
C TYR A 322 -13.16 -2.33 -10.26
N ASP A 323 -13.62 -3.37 -10.95
CA ASP A 323 -14.65 -3.27 -11.99
C ASP A 323 -16.06 -3.52 -11.45
N ARG A 324 -16.20 -3.91 -10.18
CA ARG A 324 -17.49 -4.19 -9.56
C ARG A 324 -17.92 -3.08 -8.58
N PRO A 325 -19.22 -2.74 -8.53
CA PRO A 325 -19.75 -1.81 -7.54
C PRO A 325 -19.38 -2.20 -6.11
N ILE A 326 -18.98 -1.23 -5.31
CA ILE A 326 -18.62 -1.39 -3.90
C ILE A 326 -19.69 -0.70 -3.05
N TYR A 327 -20.20 -1.44 -2.06
CA TYR A 327 -21.11 -0.95 -1.04
C TYR A 327 -20.51 -1.20 0.33
N VAL A 328 -20.69 -0.27 1.27
CA VAL A 328 -20.05 -0.39 2.59
C VAL A 328 -21.07 -0.23 3.72
N LEU A 329 -21.06 -1.20 4.64
CA LEU A 329 -21.72 -1.08 5.93
C LEU A 329 -20.77 -0.39 6.92
N CYS A 330 -21.10 0.84 7.30
CA CYS A 330 -20.33 1.65 8.24
C CYS A 330 -21.21 2.72 8.89
N ASP A 331 -20.76 3.29 10.01
CA ASP A 331 -21.44 4.42 10.62
C ASP A 331 -21.38 5.64 9.68
N ALA A 332 -22.40 6.51 9.70
CA ALA A 332 -22.46 7.70 8.85
C ALA A 332 -21.21 8.60 8.96
N GLN A 333 -20.60 8.67 10.16
CA GLN A 333 -19.41 9.45 10.42
C GLN A 333 -18.14 8.86 9.79
N GLN A 334 -18.13 7.55 9.52
CA GLN A 334 -17.00 6.83 8.91
C GLN A 334 -17.02 6.90 7.37
N ALA A 335 -18.18 7.19 6.76
CA ALA A 335 -18.36 7.14 5.31
C ALA A 335 -17.36 8.01 4.51
N GLY A 336 -16.99 9.18 5.05
CA GLY A 336 -15.97 10.05 4.44
C GLY A 336 -14.57 9.43 4.45
N ALA A 337 -14.20 8.79 5.56
CA ALA A 337 -12.91 8.13 5.70
C ALA A 337 -12.81 6.88 4.81
N VAL A 338 -13.85 6.04 4.79
CA VAL A 338 -13.96 4.87 3.91
C VAL A 338 -13.77 5.28 2.45
N ARG A 339 -14.50 6.30 2.00
CA ARG A 339 -14.37 6.81 0.63
C ARG A 339 -12.94 7.21 0.31
N LYS A 340 -12.34 8.04 1.18
CA LYS A 340 -10.97 8.54 0.97
C LYS A 340 -9.95 7.40 0.91
N ASP A 341 -10.08 6.42 1.78
CA ASP A 341 -9.20 5.24 1.81
C ASP A 341 -9.34 4.37 0.56
N LEU A 342 -10.56 4.14 0.07
CA LEU A 342 -10.77 3.37 -1.17
C LEU A 342 -10.24 4.14 -2.38
N GLN A 343 -10.53 5.43 -2.47
CA GLN A 343 -10.07 6.29 -3.57
C GLN A 343 -8.55 6.50 -3.58
N SER A 344 -7.86 6.40 -2.44
CA SER A 344 -6.39 6.52 -2.39
C SER A 344 -5.69 5.38 -3.12
N ILE A 345 -6.36 4.24 -3.27
CA ILE A 345 -5.91 3.11 -4.08
C ILE A 345 -6.79 2.88 -5.30
N GLY A 346 -7.53 3.89 -5.77
CA GLY A 346 -8.27 3.78 -7.05
C GLY A 346 -9.51 2.90 -7.07
N LEU A 347 -10.00 2.46 -5.90
CA LEU A 347 -11.31 1.83 -5.78
C LEU A 347 -12.41 2.92 -5.82
N ASP A 348 -12.59 3.51 -7.00
CA ASP A 348 -13.52 4.62 -7.25
C ASP A 348 -14.99 4.16 -7.34
N GLY A 349 -15.23 2.86 -7.45
CA GLY A 349 -16.55 2.24 -7.58
C GLY A 349 -17.40 2.21 -6.30
N LEU A 350 -17.11 3.05 -5.30
CA LEU A 350 -17.95 3.16 -4.10
C LEU A 350 -19.27 3.85 -4.45
N VAL A 351 -20.37 3.10 -4.43
CA VAL A 351 -21.69 3.59 -4.82
C VAL A 351 -22.43 4.18 -3.62
N GLU A 352 -22.62 3.39 -2.57
CA GLU A 352 -23.36 3.79 -1.37
C GLU A 352 -22.77 3.19 -0.09
N THR A 353 -23.10 3.82 1.02
CA THR A 353 -22.80 3.35 2.38
C THR A 353 -24.08 3.32 3.22
N MET A 354 -24.18 2.41 4.17
CA MET A 354 -25.38 2.24 5.00
C MET A 354 -24.97 1.88 6.43
N ASP A 355 -25.75 2.36 7.39
CA ASP A 355 -25.53 2.03 8.79
C ASP A 355 -25.73 0.54 9.10
N VAL A 356 -24.88 0.00 9.97
CA VAL A 356 -24.87 -1.41 10.37
C VAL A 356 -26.14 -1.84 11.12
N SER A 357 -26.97 -0.90 11.57
CA SER A 357 -28.28 -1.19 12.17
C SER A 357 -29.24 -1.95 11.25
N VAL A 358 -28.98 -1.97 9.93
CA VAL A 358 -29.73 -2.82 8.97
C VAL A 358 -29.75 -4.29 9.40
N LEU A 359 -28.71 -4.76 10.10
CA LEU A 359 -28.62 -6.13 10.63
C LEU A 359 -29.69 -6.47 11.69
N ASN A 360 -30.38 -5.47 12.23
CA ASN A 360 -31.49 -5.67 13.17
C ASN A 360 -32.85 -5.84 12.48
N HIS A 361 -32.91 -5.65 11.16
CA HIS A 361 -34.13 -5.84 10.40
C HIS A 361 -34.48 -7.33 10.29
N PRO A 362 -35.74 -7.74 10.53
CA PRO A 362 -36.13 -9.15 10.54
C PRO A 362 -35.93 -9.87 9.20
N ASP A 363 -36.00 -9.13 8.10
CA ASP A 363 -35.85 -9.69 6.74
C ASP A 363 -34.39 -9.81 6.27
N VAL A 364 -33.42 -9.40 7.09
CA VAL A 364 -31.99 -9.56 6.75
C VAL A 364 -31.51 -10.94 7.20
N SER A 365 -31.05 -11.74 6.23
CA SER A 365 -30.38 -13.01 6.51
C SER A 365 -29.01 -12.74 7.12
N VAL A 366 -28.80 -13.27 8.32
CA VAL A 366 -27.55 -13.11 9.07
C VAL A 366 -26.89 -14.44 9.34
N GLU A 367 -25.57 -14.40 9.48
CA GLU A 367 -24.75 -15.51 9.91
C GLU A 367 -23.71 -15.06 10.96
N SER A 368 -22.96 -16.03 11.48
CA SER A 368 -21.87 -15.84 12.45
C SER A 368 -20.79 -16.89 12.20
N TYR A 369 -19.59 -16.67 12.71
CA TYR A 369 -18.54 -17.69 12.77
C TYR A 369 -18.03 -17.84 14.20
N GLY A 370 -17.48 -19.02 14.52
CA GLY A 370 -16.98 -19.31 15.86
C GLY A 370 -15.63 -18.65 16.12
N GLU A 371 -15.35 -18.28 17.36
CA GLU A 371 -14.00 -17.95 17.81
C GLU A 371 -13.52 -19.05 18.76
N VAL A 372 -12.33 -19.59 18.53
CA VAL A 372 -11.76 -20.68 19.34
C VAL A 372 -10.39 -20.30 19.87
N ARG A 373 -10.05 -20.84 21.04
CA ARG A 373 -8.74 -20.65 21.67
C ARG A 373 -7.84 -21.83 21.40
N ALA A 374 -6.54 -21.59 21.44
CA ALA A 374 -5.51 -22.61 21.21
C ALA A 374 -5.65 -23.79 22.20
N GLU A 375 -5.96 -23.54 23.47
CA GLU A 375 -6.11 -24.60 24.47
C GLU A 375 -7.25 -25.57 24.15
N ASP A 376 -8.33 -25.06 23.55
CA ASP A 376 -9.52 -25.83 23.23
C ASP A 376 -9.38 -26.58 21.89
N ILE A 377 -8.63 -26.02 20.94
CA ILE A 377 -8.55 -26.54 19.57
C ILE A 377 -7.32 -27.42 19.29
N ALA A 378 -6.29 -27.40 20.15
CA ALA A 378 -5.07 -28.17 19.92
C ALA A 378 -5.32 -29.67 19.79
N GLY A 379 -6.09 -30.26 20.72
CA GLY A 379 -6.44 -31.68 20.67
C GLY A 379 -7.23 -32.09 19.42
N PRO A 380 -8.31 -31.37 19.05
CA PRO A 380 -9.02 -31.59 17.79
C PRO A 380 -8.15 -31.49 16.53
N ILE A 381 -7.20 -30.54 16.47
CA ILE A 381 -6.22 -30.43 15.38
C ILE A 381 -5.34 -31.69 15.33
N GLU A 382 -4.76 -32.11 16.47
CA GLU A 382 -3.89 -33.28 16.54
C GLU A 382 -4.60 -34.57 16.09
N ARG A 383 -5.87 -34.73 16.44
CA ARG A 383 -6.71 -35.87 16.05
C ARG A 383 -7.24 -35.80 14.61
N GLY A 384 -6.99 -34.71 13.88
CA GLY A 384 -7.49 -34.50 12.52
C GLY A 384 -9.01 -34.33 12.45
N GLU A 385 -9.65 -33.86 13.53
CA GLU A 385 -11.10 -33.64 13.62
C GLU A 385 -11.53 -32.33 12.92
N VAL A 386 -10.59 -31.42 12.70
CA VAL A 386 -10.79 -30.14 12.00
C VAL A 386 -9.86 -30.01 10.80
N PHE A 387 -10.23 -29.14 9.86
CA PHE A 387 -9.34 -28.69 8.80
C PHE A 387 -8.70 -27.37 9.23
N LEU A 388 -7.37 -27.35 9.38
CA LEU A 388 -6.63 -26.17 9.81
C LEU A 388 -6.09 -25.41 8.59
N LEU A 389 -6.51 -24.15 8.44
CA LEU A 389 -6.11 -23.26 7.35
C LEU A 389 -5.18 -22.16 7.87
N ASP A 390 -3.95 -22.13 7.36
CA ASP A 390 -3.00 -21.03 7.57
C ASP A 390 -3.11 -20.01 6.44
N VAL A 391 -3.43 -18.76 6.78
CA VAL A 391 -3.58 -17.66 5.81
C VAL A 391 -2.47 -16.60 5.88
N ARG A 392 -1.34 -16.92 6.51
CA ARG A 392 -0.15 -16.05 6.56
C ARG A 392 0.54 -15.95 5.20
N ASN A 393 1.50 -15.04 5.08
CA ASN A 393 2.35 -14.94 3.89
C ASN A 393 3.26 -16.17 3.78
N HIS A 394 3.76 -16.47 2.59
CA HIS A 394 4.64 -17.62 2.36
C HIS A 394 5.91 -17.58 3.22
N SER A 395 6.53 -16.40 3.42
CA SER A 395 7.73 -16.30 4.28
C SER A 395 7.45 -16.69 5.73
N GLU A 396 6.32 -16.27 6.29
CA GLU A 396 5.91 -16.64 7.65
C GLU A 396 5.61 -18.14 7.78
N TRP A 397 5.10 -18.77 6.70
CA TRP A 397 4.84 -20.21 6.65
C TRP A 397 6.14 -21.02 6.70
N GLU A 398 7.15 -20.62 5.91
CA GLU A 398 8.47 -21.26 5.83
C GLU A 398 9.29 -21.11 7.13
N GLU A 399 9.03 -20.09 7.94
CA GLU A 399 9.62 -19.95 9.28
C GLU A 399 9.05 -20.95 10.30
N GLY A 400 7.92 -21.58 9.98
CA GLY A 400 7.27 -22.61 10.77
C GLY A 400 5.77 -22.39 10.91
N HIS A 401 5.06 -23.48 11.13
CA HIS A 401 3.59 -23.53 11.14
C HIS A 401 3.05 -24.64 12.06
N ILE A 402 1.73 -24.59 12.33
CA ILE A 402 1.04 -25.59 13.14
C ILE A 402 0.99 -26.91 12.34
N PRO A 403 1.27 -28.09 12.94
CA PRO A 403 1.21 -29.36 12.24
C PRO A 403 -0.17 -29.61 11.63
N GLN A 404 -0.20 -30.27 10.47
CA GLN A 404 -1.42 -30.59 9.70
C GLN A 404 -2.15 -29.36 9.11
N ALA A 405 -1.61 -28.14 9.24
CA ALA A 405 -2.15 -26.97 8.56
C ALA A 405 -1.99 -27.10 7.03
N THR A 406 -2.97 -26.56 6.29
CA THR A 406 -2.86 -26.29 4.86
C THR A 406 -2.65 -24.80 4.66
N HIS A 407 -1.70 -24.42 3.80
CA HIS A 407 -1.37 -23.02 3.53
C HIS A 407 -2.10 -22.48 2.32
N VAL A 408 -2.90 -21.43 2.53
CA VAL A 408 -3.45 -20.58 1.47
C VAL A 408 -3.42 -19.14 1.96
N MET A 409 -2.45 -18.35 1.48
CA MET A 409 -2.31 -16.93 1.83
C MET A 409 -3.61 -16.17 1.57
N LEU A 410 -4.04 -15.31 2.51
CA LEU A 410 -5.35 -14.63 2.48
C LEU A 410 -5.69 -13.96 1.13
N GLY A 411 -4.74 -13.24 0.53
CA GLY A 411 -4.94 -12.58 -0.76
C GLY A 411 -5.17 -13.52 -1.95
N GLN A 412 -4.81 -14.80 -1.82
CA GLN A 412 -5.08 -15.85 -2.81
C GLN A 412 -6.33 -16.67 -2.48
N LEU A 413 -6.83 -16.57 -1.25
CA LEU A 413 -7.94 -17.38 -0.76
C LEU A 413 -9.20 -17.25 -1.62
N PRO A 414 -9.64 -16.06 -2.08
CA PRO A 414 -10.84 -15.95 -2.92
C PRO A 414 -10.80 -16.83 -4.17
N ASP A 415 -9.63 -16.95 -4.82
CA ASP A 415 -9.47 -17.75 -6.04
C ASP A 415 -9.35 -19.25 -5.74
N ARG A 416 -9.06 -19.61 -4.49
CA ARG A 416 -8.70 -20.97 -4.06
C ARG A 416 -9.67 -21.55 -3.03
N VAL A 417 -10.82 -20.91 -2.79
CA VAL A 417 -11.83 -21.42 -1.84
C VAL A 417 -12.29 -22.84 -2.20
N GLY A 418 -12.37 -23.16 -3.49
CA GLY A 418 -12.74 -24.50 -3.96
C GLY A 418 -11.75 -25.61 -3.59
N GLU A 419 -10.54 -25.27 -3.13
CA GLU A 419 -9.56 -26.24 -2.61
C GLU A 419 -9.81 -26.61 -1.14
N ILE A 420 -10.62 -25.81 -0.43
CA ILE A 420 -10.85 -25.98 1.00
C ILE A 420 -11.92 -27.06 1.23
N PRO A 421 -11.58 -28.18 1.90
CA PRO A 421 -12.54 -29.24 2.17
C PRO A 421 -13.58 -28.79 3.20
N THR A 422 -14.83 -29.16 2.95
CA THR A 422 -16.00 -28.73 3.75
C THR A 422 -16.65 -29.88 4.52
N ASP A 423 -15.99 -31.05 4.58
CA ASP A 423 -16.45 -32.23 5.32
C ASP A 423 -16.17 -32.16 6.83
N LYS A 424 -15.34 -31.20 7.26
CA LYS A 424 -14.94 -30.97 8.65
C LYS A 424 -15.12 -29.50 9.05
N PRO A 425 -15.21 -29.18 10.36
CA PRO A 425 -15.07 -27.81 10.83
C PRO A 425 -13.74 -27.21 10.37
N ILE A 426 -13.77 -25.97 9.90
CA ILE A 426 -12.58 -25.26 9.41
C ILE A 426 -12.11 -24.30 10.50
N VAL A 427 -10.85 -24.42 10.90
CA VAL A 427 -10.21 -23.48 11.81
C VAL A 427 -9.21 -22.67 11.00
N VAL A 428 -9.42 -21.36 10.93
CA VAL A 428 -8.54 -20.44 10.21
C VAL A 428 -7.64 -19.73 11.20
N GLN A 429 -6.36 -19.64 10.88
CA GLN A 429 -5.39 -18.93 11.70
C GLN A 429 -4.45 -18.08 10.86
N CYS A 430 -3.95 -17.04 11.50
CA CYS A 430 -2.81 -16.27 11.01
C CYS A 430 -1.88 -15.95 12.19
N ARG A 431 -0.93 -15.03 12.01
CA ARG A 431 0.02 -14.67 13.07
C ARG A 431 -0.65 -14.25 14.39
N THR A 432 -1.66 -13.39 14.34
CA THR A 432 -2.28 -12.75 15.54
C THR A 432 -3.81 -12.73 15.57
N GLY A 433 -4.48 -13.28 14.55
CA GLY A 433 -5.96 -13.34 14.46
C GLY A 433 -6.62 -12.34 13.49
N GLY A 434 -5.92 -11.29 13.06
CA GLY A 434 -6.51 -10.26 12.18
C GLY A 434 -6.84 -10.76 10.76
N ARG A 435 -5.87 -11.38 10.08
CA ARG A 435 -6.07 -11.91 8.72
C ARG A 435 -7.04 -13.10 8.70
N SER A 436 -7.01 -13.93 9.74
CA SER A 436 -7.88 -15.09 9.84
C SER A 436 -9.35 -14.72 10.03
N ALA A 437 -9.64 -13.59 10.69
CA ALA A 437 -11.00 -13.04 10.74
C ALA A 437 -11.51 -12.59 9.35
N ILE A 438 -10.66 -11.91 8.56
CA ILE A 438 -10.99 -11.54 7.18
C ILE A 438 -11.21 -12.81 6.34
N ALA A 439 -10.31 -13.79 6.45
CA ALA A 439 -10.42 -15.07 5.77
C ALA A 439 -11.73 -15.80 6.10
N ALA A 440 -12.19 -15.75 7.37
CA ALA A 440 -13.46 -16.34 7.76
C ALA A 440 -14.63 -15.70 7.00
N SER A 441 -14.65 -14.38 6.84
CA SER A 441 -15.66 -13.70 6.02
C SER A 441 -15.57 -14.07 4.53
N VAL A 442 -14.36 -14.26 3.99
CA VAL A 442 -14.15 -14.72 2.60
C VAL A 442 -14.73 -16.11 2.42
N LEU A 443 -14.46 -17.05 3.33
CA LEU A 443 -15.00 -18.41 3.27
C LEU A 443 -16.53 -18.40 3.34
N GLN A 444 -17.12 -17.69 4.30
CA GLN A 444 -18.58 -17.61 4.45
C GLN A 444 -19.27 -16.94 3.26
N ALA A 445 -18.68 -15.88 2.71
CA ALA A 445 -19.20 -15.24 1.50
C ALA A 445 -19.20 -16.18 0.28
N HIS A 446 -18.35 -17.22 0.27
CA HIS A 446 -18.33 -18.28 -0.74
C HIS A 446 -19.18 -19.51 -0.35
N GLY A 447 -20.02 -19.41 0.67
CA GLY A 447 -20.94 -20.47 1.10
C GLY A 447 -20.30 -21.56 1.94
N VAL A 448 -19.06 -21.37 2.40
CA VAL A 448 -18.41 -22.29 3.33
C VAL A 448 -18.97 -22.05 4.72
N SER A 449 -19.60 -23.07 5.29
CA SER A 449 -20.15 -23.04 6.64
C SER A 449 -19.20 -23.71 7.65
N ASN A 450 -19.49 -23.59 8.95
CA ASN A 450 -18.71 -24.19 10.04
C ASN A 450 -17.25 -23.70 10.11
N VAL A 451 -17.09 -22.39 9.96
CA VAL A 451 -15.80 -21.69 10.05
C VAL A 451 -15.57 -21.20 11.48
N GLN A 452 -14.33 -21.32 11.94
CA GLN A 452 -13.86 -20.83 13.23
C GLN A 452 -12.56 -20.03 13.06
N ASN A 453 -12.42 -18.92 13.77
CA ASN A 453 -11.20 -18.13 13.83
C ASN A 453 -10.39 -18.51 15.09
N LEU A 454 -9.10 -18.80 14.93
CA LEU A 454 -8.19 -19.04 16.05
C LEU A 454 -7.76 -17.71 16.68
N LEU A 455 -8.27 -17.43 17.89
CA LEU A 455 -7.91 -16.25 18.67
C LEU A 455 -6.43 -16.26 19.05
N GLY A 456 -5.77 -15.10 18.92
CA GLY A 456 -4.35 -14.94 19.20
C GLY A 456 -3.42 -15.56 18.13
N GLY A 457 -3.94 -16.43 17.26
CA GLY A 457 -3.23 -16.98 16.12
C GLY A 457 -1.99 -17.82 16.49
N TYR A 458 -1.05 -17.91 15.54
CA TYR A 458 0.19 -18.66 15.69
C TYR A 458 1.08 -18.16 16.84
N GLU A 459 1.09 -16.86 17.14
CA GLU A 459 1.88 -16.34 18.27
C GLU A 459 1.37 -16.84 19.62
N GLU A 460 0.06 -16.94 19.80
CA GLU A 460 -0.51 -17.49 21.03
C GLU A 460 -0.27 -19.00 21.14
N TRP A 461 -0.40 -19.71 20.02
CA TRP A 461 -0.06 -21.12 19.92
C TRP A 461 1.38 -21.41 20.38
N LEU A 462 2.34 -20.59 19.93
CA LEU A 462 3.74 -20.67 20.34
C LEU A 462 3.94 -20.38 21.84
N LYS A 463 3.29 -19.33 22.38
CA LYS A 463 3.41 -18.97 23.81
C LYS A 463 2.94 -20.08 24.74
N LEU A 464 1.93 -20.83 24.33
CA LEU A 464 1.40 -21.97 25.08
C LEU A 464 2.26 -23.23 24.96
N GLY A 465 3.32 -23.19 24.14
CA GLY A 465 4.25 -24.31 23.99
C GLY A 465 3.68 -25.48 23.18
N HIS A 466 2.67 -25.23 22.35
CA HIS A 466 2.12 -26.25 21.46
C HIS A 466 3.10 -26.59 20.33
N ALA A 467 2.95 -27.79 19.76
CA ALA A 467 3.86 -28.29 18.73
C ALA A 467 3.81 -27.45 17.44
N THR A 468 4.96 -27.28 16.80
CA THR A 468 5.12 -26.63 15.50
C THR A 468 6.00 -27.49 14.60
N THR A 469 5.94 -27.26 13.29
CA THR A 469 6.80 -27.88 12.28
C THR A 469 7.32 -26.82 11.32
N VAL A 470 8.39 -27.14 10.60
CA VAL A 470 8.95 -26.34 9.51
C VAL A 470 8.73 -27.08 8.21
#